data_AF-A0A7S2M3J3-F1
#
_entry.id   AF-A0A7S2M3J3-F1
#
_cell.length_a   1.000
_cell.length_b   1.000
_cell.length_c   1.000
_cell.angle_alpha   90.00
_cell.angle_beta   90.00
_cell.angle_gamma   90.00
#
_symmetry.space_group_name_H-M   'P 1'
#
loop_
_entity.id
_entity.type
_entity.pdbx_description
1 polymer ?
#
loop_
_entity_poly.entity_id
_entity_poly.type
_entity_poly.pdbx_seq_one_letter_code
_entity_poly.pdbx_strand_id
1 'polypeptide(L)'
;LGPRCRSRQRVRTQAPWRACALPARAPAVRRQPLPASPLSAAAVAMPKTLGILALQGAFEEHEASFQRLPKAALERLRIVQVRTCAELDACDALVIPGGESTTMKIIAGMDGFQATLRAYVHGGEGSDGVSRPPRPVWGTCAGCILLSDTVVNGAGGGGGLA
;
A
#
# COMPACT_ATOMS: atom_id res chain seq x y z
N LEU A 1 67.03 -8.26 -31.55
CA LEU A 1 67.52 -8.85 -30.28
C LEU A 1 66.94 -8.03 -29.13
N GLY A 2 66.10 -8.62 -28.28
CA GLY A 2 65.62 -7.97 -27.03
C GLY A 2 66.74 -7.84 -25.97
N PRO A 3 66.45 -7.36 -24.74
CA PRO A 3 65.41 -7.94 -23.88
C PRO A 3 64.57 -6.99 -22.98
N ARG A 4 63.37 -7.50 -22.68
CA ARG A 4 62.49 -7.42 -21.50
C ARG A 4 62.98 -6.67 -20.23
N CYS A 5 62.07 -5.93 -19.57
CA CYS A 5 61.80 -6.12 -18.12
C CYS A 5 60.48 -5.49 -17.60
N ARG A 6 59.59 -6.35 -17.07
CA ARG A 6 58.68 -6.23 -15.88
C ARG A 6 57.71 -5.03 -15.77
N SER A 7 56.46 -5.15 -15.34
CA SER A 7 55.72 -6.22 -14.67
C SER A 7 54.21 -5.94 -14.74
N ARG A 8 53.45 -6.84 -15.38
CA ARG A 8 52.02 -7.00 -15.07
C ARG A 8 51.91 -7.82 -13.80
N GLN A 9 51.66 -7.18 -12.66
CA GLN A 9 51.15 -7.89 -11.50
C GLN A 9 49.63 -8.05 -11.66
N ARG A 10 49.20 -9.27 -12.00
CA ARG A 10 47.82 -9.71 -11.77
C ARG A 10 47.62 -9.74 -10.25
N VAL A 11 46.74 -8.88 -9.74
CA VAL A 11 46.15 -9.10 -8.43
C VAL A 11 45.28 -10.36 -8.54
N ARG A 12 45.72 -11.42 -7.87
CA ARG A 12 44.91 -12.61 -7.58
C ARG A 12 43.75 -12.16 -6.69
N THR A 13 42.55 -12.10 -7.23
CA THR A 13 41.33 -12.12 -6.41
C THR A 13 41.10 -13.56 -5.97
N GLN A 14 41.60 -13.90 -4.78
CA GLN A 14 41.06 -15.03 -4.03
C GLN A 14 39.75 -14.57 -3.40
N ALA A 15 38.64 -15.15 -3.84
CA ALA A 15 37.39 -15.21 -3.07
C ALA A 15 36.84 -16.64 -3.20
N PRO A 16 36.69 -17.39 -2.10
CA PRO A 16 36.20 -18.76 -2.13
C PRO A 16 34.66 -18.74 -2.04
N TRP A 17 33.98 -18.40 -3.12
CA TRP A 17 32.56 -18.72 -3.23
C TRP A 17 32.45 -20.20 -3.56
N ARG A 18 32.32 -21.02 -2.52
CA ARG A 18 31.80 -22.38 -2.67
C ARG A 18 30.47 -22.28 -3.40
N ALA A 19 30.37 -22.93 -4.56
CA ALA A 19 29.11 -23.07 -5.26
C ALA A 19 28.13 -23.79 -4.31
N CYS A 20 27.15 -23.06 -3.78
CA CYS A 20 25.98 -23.68 -3.17
C CYS A 20 25.24 -24.44 -4.27
N ALA A 21 25.27 -25.77 -4.20
CA ALA A 21 24.41 -26.60 -5.01
C ALA A 21 22.95 -26.21 -4.71
N LEU A 22 22.24 -25.74 -5.74
CA LEU A 22 20.80 -25.49 -5.66
C LEU A 22 20.09 -26.81 -5.35
N PRO A 23 19.21 -26.87 -4.33
CA PRO A 23 18.41 -28.07 -4.10
C PRO A 23 17.45 -28.30 -5.28
N ALA A 24 17.16 -29.58 -5.53
CA ALA A 24 16.22 -30.02 -6.57
C ALA A 24 14.88 -29.28 -6.46
N ARG A 25 14.32 -28.90 -7.62
CA ARG A 25 13.04 -28.21 -7.78
C ARG A 25 11.97 -28.77 -6.84
N ALA A 26 11.42 -27.90 -5.99
CA ALA A 26 10.25 -28.22 -5.18
C ALA A 26 9.09 -28.67 -6.09
N PRO A 27 8.26 -29.65 -5.67
CA PRO A 27 7.12 -30.09 -6.45
C PRO A 27 6.14 -28.94 -6.66
N ALA A 28 5.56 -28.86 -7.86
CA ALA A 28 4.56 -27.86 -8.19
C ALA A 28 3.35 -28.02 -7.27
N VAL A 29 3.24 -27.13 -6.27
CA VAL A 29 2.02 -26.98 -5.47
C VAL A 29 0.90 -26.63 -6.45
N ARG A 30 -0.05 -27.56 -6.66
CA ARG A 30 -1.28 -27.27 -7.39
C ARG A 30 -1.95 -26.10 -6.68
N ARG A 31 -1.95 -24.93 -7.32
CA ARG A 31 -2.75 -23.78 -6.88
C ARG A 31 -4.20 -24.20 -7.00
N GLN A 32 -4.81 -24.59 -5.89
CA GLN A 32 -6.25 -24.71 -5.83
C GLN A 32 -6.82 -23.29 -6.02
N PRO A 33 -7.82 -23.10 -6.90
CA PRO A 33 -8.55 -21.83 -6.94
C PRO A 33 -9.14 -21.59 -5.56
N LEU A 34 -8.87 -20.43 -4.97
CA LEU A 34 -9.54 -20.03 -3.73
C LEU A 34 -11.06 -20.05 -3.99
N PRO A 35 -11.88 -20.64 -3.11
CA PRO A 35 -13.32 -20.64 -3.29
C PRO A 35 -13.81 -19.19 -3.34
N ALA A 36 -14.61 -18.87 -4.36
CA ALA A 36 -15.26 -17.56 -4.43
C ALA A 36 -16.12 -17.37 -3.18
N SER A 37 -15.77 -16.37 -2.37
CA SER A 37 -16.49 -16.05 -1.14
C SER A 37 -17.97 -15.78 -1.46
N PRO A 38 -18.92 -16.31 -0.67
CA PRO A 38 -20.37 -16.19 -0.94
C PRO A 38 -20.93 -14.77 -0.83
N LEU A 39 -20.09 -13.77 -0.54
CA LEU A 39 -20.49 -12.36 -0.43
C LEU A 39 -20.87 -11.68 -1.76
N SER A 40 -20.70 -12.34 -2.92
CA SER A 40 -20.78 -11.63 -4.22
C SER A 40 -22.11 -11.72 -4.98
N ALA A 41 -23.08 -12.54 -4.56
CA ALA A 41 -24.27 -12.81 -5.39
C ALA A 41 -25.58 -12.12 -4.94
N ALA A 42 -25.66 -11.57 -3.71
CA ALA A 42 -26.96 -11.24 -3.11
C ALA A 42 -27.28 -9.73 -2.94
N ALA A 43 -26.39 -8.80 -3.29
CA ALA A 43 -26.75 -7.39 -3.29
C ALA A 43 -26.97 -6.94 -4.74
N VAL A 44 -28.19 -6.52 -5.06
CA VAL A 44 -28.41 -5.53 -6.12
C VAL A 44 -27.68 -4.27 -5.65
N ALA A 45 -26.37 -4.25 -5.91
CA ALA A 45 -25.45 -3.44 -5.13
C ALA A 45 -25.52 -2.01 -5.64
N MET A 46 -25.97 -1.10 -4.77
CA MET A 46 -25.60 0.30 -4.91
C MET A 46 -24.07 0.38 -5.14
N PRO A 47 -23.61 1.29 -6.02
CA PRO A 47 -22.20 1.38 -6.33
C PRO A 47 -21.39 1.58 -5.06
N LYS A 48 -20.35 0.76 -4.88
CA LYS A 48 -19.47 0.83 -3.72
C LYS A 48 -18.67 2.12 -3.76
N THR A 49 -18.57 2.81 -2.63
CA THR A 49 -17.87 4.09 -2.55
C THR A 49 -16.40 3.85 -2.23
N LEU A 50 -15.51 4.17 -3.17
CA LEU A 50 -14.07 4.15 -3.00
C LEU A 50 -13.56 5.57 -2.80
N GLY A 51 -13.08 5.86 -1.59
CA GLY A 51 -12.45 7.11 -1.24
C GLY A 51 -10.99 7.13 -1.70
N ILE A 52 -10.55 8.25 -2.28
CA ILE A 52 -9.14 8.54 -2.50
C ILE A 52 -8.79 9.69 -1.56
N LEU A 53 -7.84 9.46 -0.65
CA LEU A 53 -7.40 10.50 0.28
C LEU A 53 -6.75 11.65 -0.51
N ALA A 54 -7.41 12.81 -0.51
CA ALA A 54 -7.04 13.99 -1.27
C ALA A 54 -6.63 15.15 -0.35
N LEU A 55 -6.00 14.82 0.80
CA LEU A 55 -5.46 15.82 1.71
C LEU A 55 -4.27 16.56 1.09
N GLN A 56 -3.52 15.90 0.21
CA GLN A 56 -2.32 16.41 -0.48
C GLN A 56 -2.35 15.94 -1.94
N GLY A 57 -1.53 16.55 -2.81
CA GLY A 57 -1.40 16.17 -4.22
C GLY A 57 -1.03 14.69 -4.44
N ALA A 58 -0.96 14.27 -5.71
CA ALA A 58 -0.81 12.87 -6.17
C ALA A 58 -2.08 11.99 -6.09
N PHE A 59 -3.25 12.57 -5.81
CA PHE A 59 -4.54 11.86 -5.93
C PHE A 59 -5.06 11.83 -7.37
N GLU A 60 -4.68 12.80 -8.22
CA GLU A 60 -5.18 12.93 -9.59
C GLU A 60 -4.76 11.74 -10.47
N GLU A 61 -3.52 11.26 -10.32
CA GLU A 61 -3.01 10.10 -11.05
C GLU A 61 -3.70 8.81 -10.60
N HIS A 62 -4.04 8.71 -9.32
CA HIS A 62 -4.82 7.61 -8.78
C HIS A 62 -6.24 7.64 -9.33
N GLU A 63 -6.91 8.79 -9.31
CA GLU A 63 -8.25 8.98 -9.88
C GLU A 63 -8.26 8.65 -11.38
N ALA A 64 -7.31 9.18 -12.15
CA ALA A 64 -7.16 8.88 -13.57
C ALA A 64 -6.91 7.39 -13.83
N SER A 65 -6.20 6.70 -12.94
CA SER A 65 -5.98 5.26 -13.04
C SER A 65 -7.27 4.45 -12.84
N PHE A 66 -8.12 4.86 -11.89
CA PHE A 66 -9.43 4.24 -11.71
C PHE A 66 -10.40 4.53 -12.86
N GLN A 67 -10.35 5.73 -13.46
CA GLN A 67 -11.16 6.08 -14.63
C GLN A 67 -10.85 5.22 -15.87
N ARG A 68 -9.68 4.59 -15.93
CA ARG A 68 -9.30 3.65 -17.01
C ARG A 68 -9.91 2.25 -16.85
N LEU A 69 -10.60 1.98 -15.74
CA LEU A 69 -11.27 0.70 -15.55
C LEU A 69 -12.41 0.49 -16.56
N PRO A 70 -12.75 -0.77 -16.88
CA PRO A 70 -13.87 -1.07 -17.77
C PRO A 70 -15.18 -0.44 -17.27
N LYS A 71 -16.05 0.00 -18.18
CA LYS A 71 -17.33 0.64 -17.85
C LYS A 71 -18.18 -0.19 -16.86
N ALA A 72 -18.21 -1.51 -17.03
CA ALA A 72 -18.91 -2.42 -16.12
C ALA A 72 -18.39 -2.37 -14.66
N ALA A 73 -17.11 -2.04 -14.45
CA ALA A 73 -16.56 -1.82 -13.11
C ALA A 73 -16.92 -0.43 -12.57
N LEU A 74 -16.87 0.60 -13.42
CA LEU A 74 -17.24 1.97 -13.05
C LEU A 74 -18.73 2.12 -12.69
N GLU A 75 -19.62 1.35 -13.29
CA GLU A 75 -21.05 1.31 -12.92
C GLU A 75 -21.29 0.78 -11.50
N ARG A 76 -20.33 0.01 -10.95
CA ARG A 76 -20.40 -0.60 -9.62
C ARG A 76 -19.56 0.15 -8.59
N LEU A 77 -18.83 1.18 -9.00
CA LEU A 77 -17.83 1.87 -8.18
C LEU A 77 -18.03 3.39 -8.26
N ARG A 78 -18.31 4.02 -7.13
CA ARG A 78 -18.33 5.48 -6.99
C ARG A 78 -17.00 5.94 -6.41
N ILE A 79 -16.21 6.68 -7.19
CA ILE A 79 -14.95 7.25 -6.72
C ILE A 79 -15.23 8.62 -6.10
N VAL A 80 -14.73 8.85 -4.89
CA VAL A 80 -14.88 10.14 -4.19
C VAL A 80 -13.53 10.59 -3.65
N GLN A 81 -13.30 11.91 -3.63
CA GLN A 81 -12.14 12.48 -2.95
C GLN A 81 -12.47 12.64 -1.46
N VAL A 82 -11.54 12.26 -0.60
CA VAL A 82 -11.71 12.31 0.87
C VAL A 82 -10.75 13.34 1.44
N ARG A 83 -11.30 14.38 2.05
CA ARG A 83 -10.59 15.49 2.70
C ARG A 83 -11.04 15.67 4.15
N THR A 84 -12.19 15.12 4.52
CA THR A 84 -12.81 15.25 5.84
C THR A 84 -13.16 13.89 6.45
N CYS A 85 -13.36 13.85 7.77
CA CYS A 85 -13.77 12.63 8.46
C CYS A 85 -15.15 12.11 8.01
N ALA A 86 -16.10 13.03 7.74
CA ALA A 86 -17.43 12.65 7.26
C ALA A 86 -17.39 11.98 5.89
N GLU A 87 -16.54 12.47 4.98
CA GLU A 87 -16.31 11.82 3.67
C GLU A 87 -15.66 10.44 3.84
N LEU A 88 -14.74 10.30 4.78
CA LEU A 88 -14.11 9.03 5.11
C LEU A 88 -15.13 8.00 5.62
N ASP A 89 -16.03 8.41 6.51
CA ASP A 89 -17.04 7.51 7.08
C ASP A 89 -18.05 7.01 6.05
N ALA A 90 -18.30 7.80 5.00
CA ALA A 90 -19.17 7.44 3.88
C ALA A 90 -18.54 6.45 2.88
N CYS A 91 -17.25 6.12 3.01
CA CYS A 91 -16.53 5.25 2.08
C CYS A 91 -16.58 3.76 2.51
N ASP A 92 -16.81 2.88 1.54
CA ASP A 92 -16.70 1.42 1.70
C ASP A 92 -15.23 0.95 1.65
N ALA A 93 -14.39 1.64 0.88
CA ALA A 93 -12.96 1.37 0.76
C ALA A 93 -12.16 2.68 0.66
N LEU A 94 -10.89 2.67 1.07
CA LEU A 94 -10.03 3.85 1.03
C LEU A 94 -8.71 3.56 0.28
N VAL A 95 -8.28 4.51 -0.54
CA VAL A 95 -6.95 4.56 -1.14
C VAL A 95 -6.19 5.71 -0.49
N ILE A 96 -4.98 5.42 0.01
CA ILE A 96 -4.07 6.39 0.58
C ILE A 96 -2.91 6.55 -0.41
N PRO A 97 -2.92 7.59 -1.28
CA PRO A 97 -1.83 7.84 -2.20
C PRO A 97 -0.59 8.33 -1.45
N GLY A 98 0.53 8.40 -2.16
CA GLY A 98 1.78 8.90 -1.61
C GLY A 98 2.30 10.15 -2.33
N GLY A 99 2.62 11.17 -1.55
CA GLY A 99 3.41 12.34 -1.93
C GLY A 99 4.49 12.55 -0.85
N GLU A 100 5.72 12.76 -1.28
CA GLU A 100 6.95 12.80 -0.46
C GLU A 100 6.79 13.46 0.93
N SER A 101 7.05 12.70 2.02
CA SER A 101 7.25 13.07 3.45
C SER A 101 6.29 14.07 4.14
N THR A 102 5.46 14.76 3.39
CA THR A 102 4.59 15.88 3.77
C THR A 102 3.20 15.36 4.11
N THR A 103 2.74 14.32 3.39
CA THR A 103 1.49 13.62 3.70
C THR A 103 1.49 13.02 5.11
N MET A 104 2.60 12.41 5.55
CA MET A 104 2.73 11.87 6.91
C MET A 104 2.73 12.97 7.97
N LYS A 105 3.39 14.12 7.74
CA LYS A 105 3.39 15.26 8.67
C LYS A 105 2.00 15.87 8.83
N ILE A 106 1.21 15.93 7.75
CA ILE A 106 -0.11 16.55 7.77
C ILE A 106 -1.13 15.65 8.45
N ILE A 107 -1.11 14.34 8.17
CA ILE A 107 -1.97 13.39 8.89
C ILE A 107 -1.62 13.38 10.39
N ALA A 108 -0.34 13.52 10.75
CA ALA A 108 0.09 13.61 12.15
C ALA A 108 -0.30 14.94 12.84
N GLY A 109 -0.59 16.01 12.09
CA GLY A 109 -0.98 17.31 12.63
C GLY A 109 -2.50 17.56 12.67
N MET A 110 -3.29 16.66 12.09
CA MET A 110 -4.75 16.76 12.08
C MET A 110 -5.34 15.91 13.21
N ASP A 111 -5.36 16.49 14.41
CA ASP A 111 -6.02 15.91 15.58
C ASP A 111 -7.48 15.54 15.22
N GLY A 112 -7.85 14.28 15.42
CA GLY A 112 -9.17 13.72 15.08
C GLY A 112 -9.25 12.97 13.75
N PHE A 113 -8.56 13.43 12.69
CA PHE A 113 -8.54 12.68 11.42
C PHE A 113 -7.75 11.38 11.55
N GLN A 114 -6.61 11.42 12.25
CA GLN A 114 -5.81 10.23 12.51
C GLN A 114 -6.59 9.17 13.33
N ALA A 115 -7.36 9.61 14.32
CA ALA A 115 -8.18 8.71 15.14
C ALA A 115 -9.28 8.04 14.29
N THR A 116 -9.98 8.83 13.46
CA THR A 116 -11.00 8.33 12.53
C THR A 116 -10.38 7.36 11.51
N LEU A 117 -9.18 7.66 11.00
CA LEU A 117 -8.47 6.81 10.06
C LEU A 117 -8.04 5.48 10.71
N ARG A 118 -7.58 5.48 11.96
CA ARG A 118 -7.28 4.26 12.72
C ARG A 118 -8.55 3.42 12.92
N ALA A 119 -9.65 4.05 13.32
CA ALA A 119 -10.94 3.37 13.45
C ALA A 119 -11.46 2.82 12.10
N TYR A 120 -11.16 3.50 11.00
CA TYR A 120 -11.49 3.01 9.65
C TYR A 120 -10.73 1.71 9.31
N VAL A 121 -9.43 1.67 9.59
CA VAL A 121 -8.54 0.54 9.28
C VAL A 121 -8.83 -0.66 10.19
N HIS A 122 -8.91 -0.44 11.50
CA HIS A 122 -9.02 -1.52 12.50
C HIS A 122 -10.46 -1.86 12.88
N GLY A 123 -11.42 -1.05 12.47
CA GLY A 123 -12.77 -1.05 13.01
C GLY A 123 -12.85 -0.22 14.29
N GLY A 124 -14.02 0.34 14.55
CA GLY A 124 -14.23 1.27 15.66
C GLY A 124 -15.27 2.32 15.35
N GLU A 125 -15.34 3.30 16.24
CA GLU A 125 -16.26 4.42 16.12
C GLU A 125 -15.78 5.42 15.06
N GLY A 126 -16.64 5.73 14.10
CA GLY A 126 -16.41 6.81 13.13
C GLY A 126 -16.54 8.19 13.77
N SER A 127 -16.32 9.24 12.98
CA SER A 127 -16.49 10.61 13.43
C SER A 127 -17.95 10.98 13.74
N ASP A 128 -18.89 10.17 13.25
CA ASP A 128 -20.32 10.27 13.48
C ASP A 128 -20.83 9.45 14.69
N GLY A 129 -19.93 8.85 15.48
CA GLY A 129 -20.30 8.04 16.64
C GLY A 129 -20.78 6.62 16.28
N VAL A 130 -20.70 6.22 15.00
CA VAL A 130 -21.18 4.92 14.55
C VAL A 130 -20.03 3.92 14.49
N SER A 131 -20.15 2.82 15.25
CA SER A 131 -19.19 1.72 15.23
C SER A 131 -19.29 0.91 13.94
N ARG A 132 -18.15 0.66 13.29
CA ARG A 132 -18.05 -0.05 12.02
C ARG A 132 -16.98 -1.13 12.07
N PRO A 133 -17.12 -2.21 11.27
CA PRO A 133 -16.05 -3.18 11.10
C PRO A 133 -14.85 -2.56 10.36
N PRO A 134 -13.67 -3.20 10.43
CA PRO A 134 -12.52 -2.82 9.61
C PRO A 134 -12.88 -2.82 8.12
N ARG A 135 -12.45 -1.77 7.42
CA ARG A 135 -12.71 -1.57 5.98
C ARG A 135 -11.42 -1.67 5.18
N PRO A 136 -11.50 -2.12 3.91
CA PRO A 136 -10.32 -2.29 3.08
C PRO A 136 -9.63 -0.95 2.80
N VAL A 137 -8.32 -0.92 3.03
CA VAL A 137 -7.46 0.22 2.74
C VAL A 137 -6.31 -0.19 1.82
N TRP A 138 -6.03 0.61 0.80
CA TRP A 138 -4.90 0.43 -0.10
C TRP A 138 -3.95 1.62 -0.01
N GLY A 139 -2.80 1.44 0.63
CA GLY A 139 -1.73 2.44 0.70
C GLY A 139 -0.70 2.27 -0.42
N THR A 140 -0.34 3.36 -1.09
CA THR A 140 0.75 3.39 -2.08
C THR A 140 1.83 4.39 -1.68
N CYS A 141 3.10 4.06 -1.93
CA CYS A 141 4.25 4.91 -1.56
C CYS A 141 4.20 5.32 -0.07
N ALA A 142 4.03 6.61 0.27
CA ALA A 142 3.91 7.04 1.67
C ALA A 142 2.71 6.41 2.41
N GLY A 143 1.64 6.06 1.70
CA GLY A 143 0.49 5.38 2.27
C GLY A 143 0.81 3.98 2.80
N CYS A 144 1.75 3.24 2.19
CA CYS A 144 2.14 1.92 2.73
C CYS A 144 2.99 2.05 3.99
N ILE A 145 3.82 3.09 4.08
CA ILE A 145 4.59 3.42 5.28
C ILE A 145 3.64 3.80 6.42
N LEU A 146 2.62 4.60 6.12
CA LEU A 146 1.61 5.00 7.09
C LEU A 146 0.85 3.79 7.68
N LEU A 147 0.52 2.80 6.84
CA LEU A 147 -0.15 1.57 7.24
C LEU A 147 0.77 0.51 7.83
N SER A 148 2.08 0.78 7.96
CA SER A 148 3.02 -0.17 8.56
C SER A 148 2.90 -0.15 10.08
N ASP A 149 3.23 -1.26 10.74
CA ASP A 149 3.33 -1.32 12.21
C ASP A 149 4.61 -0.60 12.67
N THR A 150 5.74 -0.94 12.03
CA THR A 150 7.05 -0.34 12.32
C THR A 150 7.60 0.41 11.10
N VAL A 151 8.14 1.61 11.33
CA VAL A 151 8.86 2.41 10.33
C VAL A 151 10.30 2.63 10.78
N VAL A 152 11.27 2.19 9.98
CA VAL A 152 12.70 2.38 10.28
C VAL A 152 13.21 3.60 9.51
N ASN A 153 13.66 4.62 10.24
CA ASN A 153 14.43 5.73 9.66
C ASN A 153 15.93 5.51 9.92
N GLY A 154 16.79 6.11 9.09
CA GLY A 154 18.26 6.06 9.25
C GLY A 154 18.79 6.63 10.57
N ALA A 155 17.93 7.28 11.36
CA ALA A 155 18.19 7.72 12.72
C ALA A 155 16.96 7.44 13.61
N GLY A 156 16.80 6.18 14.05
CA GLY A 156 15.78 5.79 15.05
C GLY A 156 14.39 5.52 14.48
N GLY A 157 13.83 4.35 14.79
CA GLY A 157 12.52 3.91 14.30
C GLY A 157 11.35 4.69 14.93
N GLY A 158 10.32 4.94 14.12
CA GLY A 158 9.01 5.45 14.56
C GLY A 158 7.90 4.43 14.28
N GLY A 159 6.79 4.49 15.03
CA GLY A 159 5.63 3.62 14.82
C GLY A 159 4.69 4.16 13.72
N GLY A 160 4.10 3.26 12.93
CA GLY A 160 3.05 3.61 11.96
C GLY A 160 1.63 3.46 12.55
N LEU A 161 0.63 3.23 11.71
CA LEU A 161 -0.78 3.14 12.12
C LEU A 161 -1.28 1.70 12.40
N ALA A 162 -0.53 0.67 11.99
CA ALA A 162 -0.94 -0.72 12.17
C ALA A 162 -0.54 -1.29 13.53
#